data_AF-A0A817WS72-F1
#
_entry.id   AF-A0A817WS72-F1
#
_cell.length_a   1.000
_cell.length_b   1.000
_cell.length_c   1.000
_cell.angle_alpha   90.00
_cell.angle_beta   90.00
_cell.angle_gamma   90.00
#
_symmetry.space_group_name_H-M   'P 1'
#
loop_
_entity.id
_entity.type
_entity.pdbx_description
1 polymer ?
#
loop_
_entity_poly.entity_id
_entity_poly.type
_entity_poly.pdbx_seq_one_letter_code
_entity_poly.pdbx_strand_id
1 'polypeptide(L)'
;MKVIIALCVLFVGAYCVPVLDEQLNSDWALFKRVYGKQYNSVEEEANRRSIWEANLAKIHKHNLEADLDMHTYTLGMNRFGDMTHEEFKKQMNGFKMSARAGRTEFDHHTFLAPSNVVLPDSVDWRKQGYVTPVKDQGQCGSCWAFSATGSLEGQHFAQAKKLVSLKNQNDDEK
;
A
#
# COMPACT_ATOMS: atom_id res chain seq x y z
N MET A 1 31.58 51.13 -37.99
CA MET A 1 31.25 49.69 -37.83
C MET A 1 31.69 49.28 -36.43
N LYS A 2 30.76 48.93 -35.53
CA LYS A 2 31.07 48.42 -34.18
C LYS A 2 30.46 47.03 -34.09
N VAL A 3 31.31 46.02 -33.96
CA VAL A 3 30.94 44.61 -33.90
C VAL A 3 30.51 44.31 -32.46
N ILE A 4 29.28 43.82 -32.28
CA ILE A 4 28.76 43.36 -30.99
C ILE A 4 29.02 41.86 -30.90
N ILE A 5 29.85 41.44 -29.94
CA ILE A 5 30.11 40.03 -29.64
C ILE A 5 29.04 39.57 -28.65
N ALA A 6 28.12 38.72 -29.13
CA ALA A 6 27.12 38.07 -28.29
C ALA A 6 27.74 36.86 -27.58
N LEU A 7 27.91 36.95 -26.26
CA LEU A 7 28.33 35.85 -25.42
C LEU A 7 27.12 34.92 -25.18
N CYS A 8 27.12 33.77 -25.86
CA CYS A 8 26.16 32.70 -25.59
C CYS A 8 26.55 31.99 -24.30
N VAL A 9 25.84 32.26 -23.22
CA VAL A 9 25.96 31.52 -21.95
C VAL A 9 25.17 30.22 -22.11
N LEU A 10 25.88 29.11 -22.34
CA LEU A 10 25.30 27.77 -22.31
C LEU A 10 25.04 27.38 -20.85
N PHE A 11 23.79 27.50 -20.40
CA PHE A 11 23.32 26.86 -19.19
C PHE A 11 23.28 25.35 -19.43
N VAL A 12 24.33 24.64 -19.06
CA VAL A 12 24.29 23.18 -18.93
C VAL A 12 23.53 22.87 -17.65
N GLY A 13 22.23 22.60 -17.77
CA GLY A 13 21.45 22.05 -16.68
C GLY A 13 22.01 20.69 -16.30
N ALA A 14 22.54 20.57 -15.08
CA ALA A 14 22.97 19.29 -14.54
C ALA A 14 21.72 18.45 -14.24
N TYR A 15 21.28 17.66 -15.22
CA TYR A 15 20.33 16.59 -14.98
C TYR A 15 21.08 15.48 -14.25
N CYS A 16 20.90 15.40 -12.92
CA CYS A 16 21.36 14.27 -12.14
C CYS A 16 20.48 13.07 -12.53
N VAL A 17 20.92 12.30 -13.52
CA VAL A 17 20.30 11.01 -13.84
C VAL A 17 20.73 10.06 -12.73
N PRO A 18 19.78 9.43 -12.00
CA PRO A 18 20.14 8.44 -11.00
C PRO A 18 20.93 7.32 -11.68
N VAL A 19 22.13 7.04 -11.17
CA VAL A 19 22.95 5.91 -11.63
C VAL A 19 22.25 4.65 -11.16
N LEU A 20 21.68 3.90 -12.10
CA LEU A 20 20.98 2.65 -11.84
C LEU A 20 21.98 1.50 -11.68
N ASP A 21 21.74 0.60 -10.73
CA ASP A 21 22.62 -0.55 -10.53
C ASP A 21 22.37 -1.62 -11.61
N GLU A 22 23.34 -1.81 -12.49
CA GLU A 22 23.27 -2.79 -13.58
C GLU A 22 23.11 -4.23 -13.07
N GLN A 23 23.56 -4.55 -11.85
CA GLN A 23 23.41 -5.89 -11.27
C GLN A 23 21.95 -6.23 -11.01
N LEU A 24 21.12 -5.21 -10.73
CA LEU A 24 19.70 -5.36 -10.45
C LEU A 24 18.81 -5.41 -11.70
N ASN A 25 19.40 -5.39 -12.90
CA ASN A 25 18.65 -5.45 -14.17
C ASN A 25 17.72 -6.68 -14.23
N SER A 26 18.20 -7.85 -13.79
CA SER A 26 17.44 -9.10 -13.83
C SER A 26 16.29 -9.10 -12.83
N ASP A 27 16.54 -8.63 -11.61
CA ASP A 27 15.55 -8.50 -10.55
C ASP A 27 14.47 -7.47 -10.89
N TRP A 28 14.86 -6.35 -11.50
CA TRP A 28 13.91 -5.35 -12.01
C TRP A 28 13.00 -5.93 -13.09
N ALA A 29 13.56 -6.67 -14.05
CA ALA A 29 12.78 -7.33 -15.09
C ALA A 29 11.81 -8.37 -14.51
N LEU A 30 12.26 -9.12 -13.49
CA LEU A 30 11.41 -10.07 -12.77
C LEU A 30 10.29 -9.36 -12.00
N PHE A 31 10.59 -8.29 -11.28
CA PHE A 31 9.62 -7.47 -10.57
C PHE A 31 8.52 -6.96 -11.50
N LYS A 32 8.89 -6.38 -12.65
CA LYS A 32 7.93 -5.92 -13.65
C LYS A 32 7.04 -7.05 -14.15
N ARG A 33 7.62 -8.23 -14.40
CA ARG A 33 6.87 -9.41 -14.87
C ARG A 33 5.90 -9.93 -13.82
N VAL A 34 6.35 -10.13 -12.59
CA VAL A 34 5.56 -10.70 -11.48
C VAL A 34 4.37 -9.80 -11.15
N TYR A 35 4.56 -8.47 -11.17
CA TYR A 35 3.51 -7.51 -10.82
C TYR A 35 2.85 -6.83 -12.02
N GLY A 36 3.11 -7.31 -13.25
CA GLY A 36 2.50 -6.80 -14.47
C GLY A 36 2.72 -5.30 -14.71
N LYS A 37 3.90 -4.77 -14.35
CA LYS A 37 4.21 -3.34 -14.45
C LYS A 37 4.45 -2.92 -15.89
N GLN A 38 3.80 -1.84 -16.28
CA GLN A 38 3.97 -1.18 -17.57
C GLN A 38 4.09 0.33 -17.32
N TYR A 39 4.97 0.98 -18.07
CA TYR A 39 5.27 2.40 -17.95
C TYR A 39 5.13 3.08 -19.30
N ASN A 40 4.70 4.34 -19.31
CA ASN A 40 4.34 5.05 -20.54
C ASN A 40 5.56 5.59 -21.29
N SER A 41 6.69 5.72 -20.61
CA SER A 41 7.94 6.19 -21.22
C SER A 41 9.17 5.58 -20.55
N VAL A 42 10.31 5.69 -21.24
CA VAL A 42 11.62 5.23 -20.72
C VAL A 42 12.02 6.05 -19.50
N GLU A 43 11.69 7.35 -19.49
CA GLU A 43 11.94 8.24 -18.35
C GLU A 43 11.09 7.85 -17.14
N GLU A 44 9.82 7.50 -17.34
CA GLU A 44 8.97 6.98 -16.27
C GLU A 44 9.54 5.66 -15.72
N GLU A 45 9.92 4.73 -16.59
CA GLU A 45 10.52 3.47 -16.17
C GLU A 45 11.82 3.68 -15.37
N ALA A 46 12.70 4.58 -15.81
CA ALA A 46 13.95 4.89 -15.12
C ALA A 46 13.69 5.47 -13.72
N ASN A 47 12.72 6.39 -13.60
CA ASN A 47 12.31 6.94 -12.31
C ASN A 47 11.72 5.86 -11.39
N ARG A 48 10.84 5.00 -11.92
CA ARG A 48 10.22 3.89 -11.19
C ARG A 48 11.23 2.87 -10.71
N ARG A 49 12.23 2.57 -11.54
CA ARG A 49 13.36 1.72 -11.18
C ARG A 49 14.19 2.35 -10.06
N SER A 50 14.51 3.64 -10.14
CA SER A 50 15.25 4.32 -9.07
C SER A 50 14.52 4.26 -7.72
N ILE A 51 13.19 4.42 -7.72
CA ILE A 51 12.37 4.26 -6.51
C ILE A 51 12.42 2.81 -6.00
N TRP A 52 12.33 1.84 -6.91
CA TRP A 52 12.41 0.43 -6.58
C TRP A 52 13.76 0.03 -5.98
N GLU A 53 14.88 0.49 -6.53
CA GLU A 53 16.22 0.25 -5.97
C GLU A 53 16.37 0.86 -4.57
N ALA A 54 15.86 2.09 -4.38
CA ALA A 54 15.85 2.74 -3.07
C ALA A 54 15.00 1.96 -2.04
N ASN A 55 13.84 1.45 -2.45
CA ASN A 55 13.00 0.61 -1.59
C ASN A 55 13.62 -0.76 -1.30
N LEU A 56 14.32 -1.36 -2.27
CA LEU A 56 15.07 -2.60 -2.07
C LEU A 56 16.19 -2.41 -1.04
N ALA A 57 16.97 -1.34 -1.17
CA ALA A 57 18.00 -0.99 -0.20
C ALA A 57 17.42 -0.76 1.20
N LYS A 58 16.26 -0.08 1.30
CA LYS A 58 15.52 0.09 2.54
C LYS A 58 15.10 -1.25 3.16
N ILE A 59 14.60 -2.19 2.35
CA ILE A 59 14.22 -3.53 2.79
C ILE A 59 15.42 -4.28 3.36
N HIS A 60 16.54 -4.29 2.62
CA HIS A 60 17.76 -4.97 3.07
C HIS A 60 18.28 -4.40 4.38
N LYS A 61 18.39 -3.07 4.48
CA LYS A 61 18.83 -2.40 5.71
C LYS A 61 17.91 -2.76 6.89
N HIS A 62 16.60 -2.66 6.71
CA HIS A 62 15.65 -2.97 7.77
C HIS A 62 15.73 -4.43 8.23
N ASN A 63 15.87 -5.38 7.31
CA ASN A 63 15.94 -6.79 7.68
C ASN A 63 17.26 -7.15 8.37
N LEU A 64 18.37 -6.51 8.01
CA LEU A 64 19.62 -6.62 8.77
C LEU A 64 19.47 -6.09 10.20
N GLU A 65 18.77 -4.96 10.39
CA GLU A 65 18.46 -4.45 11.72
C GLU A 65 17.50 -5.37 12.48
N ALA A 66 16.55 -6.02 11.78
CA ALA A 66 15.65 -7.00 12.39
C ALA A 66 16.38 -8.27 12.87
N ASP A 67 17.39 -8.73 12.13
CA ASP A 67 18.27 -9.84 12.53
C ASP A 67 19.12 -9.51 13.77
N LEU A 68 19.23 -8.22 14.12
CA LEU A 68 19.87 -7.71 15.34
C LEU A 68 18.87 -7.40 16.45
N ASP A 69 17.65 -7.94 16.38
CA ASP A 69 16.55 -7.73 17.33
C ASP A 69 16.14 -6.24 17.50
N MET A 70 16.47 -5.37 16.54
CA MET A 70 16.08 -3.95 16.60
C MET A 70 14.64 -3.72 16.12
N HIS A 71 14.09 -4.65 15.35
CA HIS A 71 12.72 -4.62 14.83
C HIS A 71 12.03 -5.95 15.09
N THR A 72 10.72 -5.91 15.39
CA THR A 72 9.88 -7.10 15.62
C THR A 72 9.19 -7.62 14.35
N TYR A 73 9.58 -7.09 13.19
CA TYR A 73 9.00 -7.43 11.89
C TYR A 73 10.07 -7.33 10.80
N THR A 74 9.74 -7.86 9.62
CA THR A 74 10.58 -7.79 8.42
C THR A 74 9.84 -7.10 7.28
N LEU A 75 10.58 -6.53 6.34
CA LEU A 75 10.06 -6.00 5.09
C LEU A 75 10.31 -6.98 3.95
N GLY A 76 9.47 -6.91 2.91
CA GLY A 76 9.62 -7.70 1.71
C GLY A 76 9.19 -6.92 0.48
N MET A 77 9.84 -7.21 -0.65
CA MET A 77 9.48 -6.59 -1.93
C MET A 77 8.08 -7.04 -2.35
N ASN A 78 7.23 -6.08 -2.69
CA ASN A 78 5.84 -6.34 -3.09
C ASN A 78 5.43 -5.40 -4.25
N ARG A 79 4.19 -5.50 -4.72
CA ARG A 79 3.67 -4.69 -5.84
C ARG A 79 3.82 -3.16 -5.71
N PHE A 80 4.10 -2.66 -4.51
CA PHE A 80 4.31 -1.24 -4.21
C PHE A 80 5.79 -0.83 -4.25
N GLY A 81 6.69 -1.73 -4.65
CA GLY A 81 8.13 -1.51 -4.66
C GLY A 81 8.58 -0.30 -5.49
N ASP A 82 7.86 0.04 -6.56
CA ASP A 82 8.15 1.18 -7.45
C ASP A 82 7.40 2.48 -7.06
N MET A 83 6.85 2.53 -5.85
CA MET A 83 6.12 3.68 -5.34
C MET A 83 6.87 4.36 -4.20
N THR A 84 6.84 5.69 -4.18
CA THR A 84 7.25 6.47 -3.02
C THR A 84 6.23 6.33 -1.89
N HIS A 85 6.66 6.64 -0.67
CA HIS A 85 5.76 6.64 0.49
C HIS A 85 4.56 7.60 0.31
N GLU A 86 4.77 8.76 -0.30
CA GLU A 86 3.71 9.73 -0.56
C GLU A 86 2.71 9.25 -1.62
N GLU A 87 3.21 8.63 -2.71
CA GLU A 87 2.34 7.99 -3.70
C GLU A 87 1.52 6.87 -3.09
N PHE A 88 2.15 6.02 -2.27
CA PHE A 88 1.46 4.93 -1.57
C PHE A 88 0.34 5.46 -0.69
N LYS A 89 0.61 6.46 0.16
CA LYS A 89 -0.44 7.08 0.99
C LYS A 89 -1.56 7.66 0.13
N LYS A 90 -1.22 8.40 -0.92
CA LYS A 90 -2.20 9.08 -1.77
C LYS A 90 -3.14 8.08 -2.48
N GLN A 91 -2.63 6.93 -2.90
CA GLN A 91 -3.42 5.93 -3.63
C GLN A 91 -4.13 4.92 -2.72
N MET A 92 -3.49 4.50 -1.63
CA MET A 92 -3.97 3.41 -0.79
C MET A 92 -4.76 3.88 0.45
N ASN A 93 -4.50 5.10 0.95
CA ASN A 93 -5.16 5.61 2.16
C ASN A 93 -6.24 6.62 1.79
N GLY A 94 -7.51 6.19 1.72
CA GLY A 94 -8.63 7.10 1.42
C GLY A 94 -9.59 7.35 2.58
N PHE A 95 -9.33 6.82 3.78
CA PHE A 95 -10.13 7.14 4.96
C PHE A 95 -10.01 8.63 5.31
N LYS A 96 -11.16 9.31 5.37
CA LYS A 96 -11.26 10.72 5.79
C LYS A 96 -12.26 10.81 6.94
N MET A 97 -11.75 11.05 8.15
CA MET A 97 -12.60 11.28 9.31
C MET A 97 -13.38 12.58 9.09
N SER A 98 -14.72 12.51 9.05
CA SER A 98 -15.52 13.72 8.96
C SER A 98 -15.50 14.47 10.30
N ALA A 99 -15.37 15.79 10.29
CA ALA A 99 -15.46 16.63 11.51
C ALA A 99 -16.87 16.59 12.19
N ARG A 100 -17.82 15.89 11.57
CA ARG A 100 -19.17 15.62 12.07
C ARG A 100 -19.33 14.22 12.67
N ALA A 101 -18.34 13.34 12.56
CA ALA A 101 -18.40 11.98 13.12
C ALA A 101 -18.57 11.96 14.65
N GLY A 102 -18.29 13.07 15.34
CA GLY A 102 -18.58 13.26 16.76
C GLY A 102 -19.78 14.16 17.06
N ARG A 103 -20.59 14.54 16.06
CA ARG A 103 -21.70 15.51 16.20
C ARG A 103 -23.06 14.99 15.73
N THR A 104 -23.19 13.71 15.47
CA THR A 104 -24.47 13.14 15.06
C THR A 104 -25.15 12.50 16.24
N GLU A 105 -26.35 12.99 16.57
CA GLU A 105 -27.34 12.41 17.50
C GLU A 105 -27.89 11.05 17.03
N PHE A 106 -27.09 10.24 16.31
CA PHE A 106 -27.48 8.85 16.10
C PHE A 106 -27.31 8.12 17.43
N ASP A 107 -28.23 7.23 17.76
CA ASP A 107 -28.15 6.34 18.92
C ASP A 107 -26.93 5.42 18.73
N HIS A 108 -25.75 5.87 19.21
CA HIS A 108 -24.54 5.08 19.14
C HIS A 108 -24.63 4.05 20.25
N HIS A 109 -24.87 2.79 19.90
CA HIS A 109 -24.71 1.69 20.84
C HIS A 109 -23.24 1.59 21.25
N THR A 110 -22.91 2.22 22.37
CA THR A 110 -21.61 2.05 23.01
C THR A 110 -21.47 0.59 23.36
N PHE A 111 -20.37 -0.04 22.93
CA PHE A 111 -20.09 -1.42 23.29
C PHE A 111 -20.02 -1.55 24.82
N LEU A 112 -20.93 -2.33 25.40
CA LEU A 112 -20.92 -2.68 26.81
C LEU A 112 -20.25 -4.03 26.97
N ALA A 113 -19.05 -4.03 27.56
CA ALA A 113 -18.34 -5.26 27.84
C ALA A 113 -19.14 -6.11 28.86
N PRO A 114 -19.38 -7.40 28.60
CA PRO A 114 -20.06 -8.27 29.54
C PRO A 114 -19.20 -8.47 30.80
N SER A 115 -19.85 -8.50 31.96
CA SER A 115 -19.19 -8.83 33.23
C SER A 115 -18.91 -10.34 33.32
N ASN A 116 -17.79 -10.71 33.95
CA ASN A 116 -17.39 -12.09 34.22
C ASN A 116 -17.11 -12.98 32.99
N VAL A 117 -16.61 -12.40 31.90
CA VAL A 117 -16.15 -13.19 30.74
C VAL A 117 -14.66 -13.49 30.84
N VAL A 118 -14.32 -14.77 30.78
CA VAL A 118 -12.94 -15.23 30.57
C VAL A 118 -12.68 -15.26 29.07
N LEU A 119 -11.73 -14.45 28.62
CA LEU A 119 -11.32 -14.41 27.23
C LEU A 119 -10.28 -15.51 26.94
N PRO A 120 -10.30 -16.12 25.75
CA PRO A 120 -9.23 -17.02 25.33
C PRO A 120 -7.93 -16.24 25.11
N ASP A 121 -6.79 -16.90 25.33
CA ASP A 121 -5.46 -16.31 25.12
C ASP A 121 -5.20 -15.92 23.67
N SER A 122 -5.88 -16.56 22.71
CA SER A 122 -5.81 -16.22 21.29
C SER A 122 -7.11 -16.52 20.55
N VAL A 123 -7.40 -15.70 19.53
CA VAL A 123 -8.53 -15.89 18.61
C VAL A 123 -8.05 -15.69 17.18
N ASP A 124 -8.37 -16.63 16.30
CA ASP A 124 -8.16 -16.51 14.85
C ASP A 124 -9.47 -16.80 14.11
N TRP A 125 -10.16 -15.73 13.72
CA TRP A 125 -11.45 -15.80 13.02
C TRP A 125 -11.36 -16.47 11.64
N ARG A 126 -10.17 -16.52 11.03
CA ARG A 126 -9.97 -17.22 9.74
C ARG A 126 -10.15 -18.71 9.90
N LYS A 127 -9.60 -19.29 10.98
CA LYS A 127 -9.74 -20.71 11.31
C LYS A 127 -11.17 -21.10 11.70
N GLN A 128 -11.99 -20.10 12.06
CA GLN A 128 -13.38 -20.29 12.47
C GLN A 128 -14.38 -20.05 11.33
N GLY A 129 -13.93 -19.68 10.12
CA GLY A 129 -14.78 -19.48 8.95
C GLY A 129 -15.46 -18.10 8.86
N TYR A 130 -15.05 -17.13 9.69
CA TYR A 130 -15.65 -15.79 9.73
C TYR A 130 -15.04 -14.82 8.70
N VAL A 131 -13.99 -15.22 7.99
CA VAL A 131 -13.17 -14.32 7.16
C VAL A 131 -13.18 -14.81 5.71
N THR A 132 -13.56 -13.91 4.80
CA THR A 132 -13.49 -14.11 3.35
C THR A 132 -12.04 -14.08 2.83
N PRO A 133 -11.76 -14.52 1.60
CA PRO A 133 -10.45 -14.32 0.99
C PRO A 133 -10.03 -12.85 1.01
N VAL A 134 -8.72 -12.61 1.11
CA VAL A 134 -8.15 -11.25 1.04
C VAL A 134 -8.51 -10.62 -0.31
N LYS A 135 -8.99 -9.37 -0.27
CA LYS A 135 -9.37 -8.59 -1.46
C LYS A 135 -8.35 -7.49 -1.77
N ASP A 136 -8.44 -6.89 -2.97
CA ASP A 136 -7.56 -5.78 -3.41
C ASP A 136 -8.40 -4.53 -3.72
N GLN A 137 -8.18 -3.46 -2.95
CA GLN A 137 -8.87 -2.18 -3.17
C GLN A 137 -8.40 -1.42 -4.43
N GLY A 138 -7.29 -1.85 -5.03
CA GLY A 138 -6.66 -1.15 -6.14
C GLY A 138 -6.25 0.28 -5.79
N GLN A 139 -6.31 1.18 -6.76
CA GLN A 139 -5.85 2.58 -6.63
C GLN A 139 -6.95 3.56 -6.18
N CYS A 140 -8.00 3.06 -5.52
CA CYS A 140 -9.22 3.84 -5.25
C CYS A 140 -9.28 4.49 -3.85
N GLY A 141 -8.35 4.15 -2.95
CA GLY A 141 -8.42 4.59 -1.54
C GLY A 141 -9.68 4.09 -0.81
N SER A 142 -10.30 3.00 -1.26
CA SER A 142 -11.56 2.47 -0.72
C SER A 142 -11.39 1.60 0.53
N CYS A 143 -10.25 1.69 1.24
CA CYS A 143 -9.95 0.88 2.44
C CYS A 143 -11.08 0.89 3.49
N TRP A 144 -11.77 2.01 3.65
CA TRP A 144 -12.90 2.17 4.57
C TRP A 144 -14.09 1.25 4.20
N ALA A 145 -14.35 1.06 2.91
CA ALA A 145 -15.42 0.20 2.42
C ALA A 145 -15.08 -1.28 2.67
N PHE A 146 -13.83 -1.68 2.40
CA PHE A 146 -13.35 -3.04 2.70
C PHE A 146 -13.41 -3.36 4.20
N SER A 147 -13.05 -2.41 5.06
CA SER A 147 -13.17 -2.55 6.51
C SER A 147 -14.63 -2.73 6.95
N ALA A 148 -15.55 -1.96 6.36
CA ALA A 148 -16.98 -2.08 6.65
C ALA A 148 -17.54 -3.43 6.17
N THR A 149 -17.27 -3.82 4.92
CA THR A 149 -17.75 -5.10 4.38
C THR A 149 -17.18 -6.28 5.15
N GLY A 150 -15.89 -6.31 5.48
CA GLY A 150 -15.30 -7.43 6.23
C GLY A 150 -15.95 -7.62 7.60
N SER A 151 -16.32 -6.52 8.26
CA SER A 151 -17.05 -6.56 9.54
C SER A 151 -18.47 -7.12 9.36
N LEU A 152 -19.18 -6.69 8.32
CA LEU A 152 -20.52 -7.16 7.99
C LEU A 152 -20.53 -8.64 7.56
N GLU A 153 -19.54 -9.09 6.79
CA GLU A 153 -19.37 -10.49 6.38
C GLU A 153 -19.19 -11.41 7.59
N GLY A 154 -18.36 -11.00 8.55
CA GLY A 154 -18.17 -11.74 9.80
C GLY A 154 -19.44 -11.82 10.65
N GLN A 155 -20.19 -10.72 10.77
CA GLN A 155 -21.48 -10.71 11.49
C GLN A 155 -22.54 -11.55 10.78
N HIS A 156 -22.61 -11.48 9.44
CA HIS A 156 -23.49 -12.32 8.65
C HIS A 156 -23.17 -13.80 8.86
N PHE A 157 -21.88 -14.19 8.86
CA PHE A 157 -21.48 -15.56 9.20
C PHE A 157 -21.87 -15.93 10.63
N ALA A 158 -21.70 -15.02 11.60
CA ALA A 158 -22.08 -15.26 12.99
C ALA A 158 -23.55 -15.65 13.13
N GLN A 159 -24.44 -14.90 12.45
CA GLN A 159 -25.89 -15.03 12.53
C GLN A 159 -26.44 -16.15 11.63
N ALA A 160 -26.01 -16.21 10.37
CA ALA A 160 -26.59 -17.10 9.36
C ALA A 160 -25.78 -18.37 9.09
N LYS A 161 -24.58 -18.48 9.68
CA LYS A 161 -23.60 -19.59 9.44
C LYS A 161 -23.25 -19.78 7.96
N LYS A 162 -23.44 -18.74 7.15
CA LYS A 162 -23.12 -18.70 5.73
C LYS A 162 -22.17 -17.55 5.47
N LEU A 163 -20.97 -17.88 4.99
CA LEU A 163 -19.98 -16.86 4.63
C LEU A 163 -20.32 -16.34 3.24
N VAL A 164 -20.47 -15.03 3.13
CA VAL A 164 -20.77 -14.35 1.87
C VAL A 164 -19.68 -13.32 1.65
N SER A 165 -19.18 -13.20 0.43
CA SER A 165 -18.33 -12.08 0.03
C SER A 165 -19.22 -10.95 -0.44
N LEU A 166 -19.29 -9.86 0.34
CA LEU A 166 -20.01 -8.65 -0.04
C LEU A 166 -19.18 -7.88 -1.07
N LYS A 167 -19.81 -7.48 -2.16
CA LYS A 167 -19.13 -6.72 -3.22
C LYS A 167 -18.91 -5.29 -2.77
N ASN A 168 -17.67 -4.84 -2.79
CA ASN A 168 -17.36 -3.43 -2.96
C ASN A 168 -17.46 -3.10 -4.45
N GLN A 169 -17.84 -1.88 -4.84
CA GLN A 169 -18.05 -1.49 -6.25
C GLN A 169 -16.86 -1.82 -7.19
N ASN A 170 -15.67 -2.04 -6.64
CA ASN A 170 -14.44 -2.36 -7.38
C ASN A 170 -14.05 -3.85 -7.35
N ASP A 171 -14.85 -4.72 -6.73
CA ASP A 171 -14.65 -6.18 -6.75
C ASP A 171 -15.16 -6.74 -8.09
N ASP A 172 -14.57 -6.29 -9.20
CA ASP A 172 -14.66 -7.04 -10.45
C ASP A 172 -13.67 -8.20 -10.33
N GLU A 173 -14.23 -9.40 -10.12
CA GLU A 173 -13.54 -10.68 -10.12
C GLU A 173 -12.55 -10.74 -11.30
N LYS A 174 -11.25 -10.79 -10.98
CA LYS A 174 -10.18 -11.12 -11.92
C LYS A 174 -9.64 -12.51 -11.62
#